data_AF-A0A842W6B4-F1
#
_entry.id   AF-A0A842W6B4-F1
#
_cell.length_a   1.000
_cell.length_b   1.000
_cell.length_c   1.000
_cell.angle_alpha   90.00
_cell.angle_beta   90.00
_cell.angle_gamma   90.00
#
_symmetry.space_group_name_H-M   'P 1'
#
loop_
_entity.id
_entity.type
_entity.pdbx_description
1 polymer ?
#
loop_
_entity_poly.entity_id
_entity_poly.type
_entity_poly.pdbx_seq_one_letter_code
_entity_poly.pdbx_strand_id
1 'polypeptide(L)'
;MSIHDVYPNELIEKTAEELKKIEAIKPPTWSVFAKTGAHKERAPLEKDWWYTRAAAILRTICILGPIGVSKLRTKYGGKKRRGHKKAHFRKGSGSVIRKILQQLEKAELAKFVEKDVHKGRIAAPKGKALLDKTAAAILKSKENKHPKKKKEKTAEDKEEKKSGKEEKQKAKKNKETEKKKENKAKDNKKENDKIQTPVKEAKAGKEE
;
A
#
# COMPACT_ATOMS: atom_id res chain seq x y z
N MET A 1 1.88 18.25 -0.48
CA MET A 1 1.61 16.90 -1.02
C MET A 1 2.73 15.99 -0.56
N SER A 2 2.41 14.73 -0.24
CA SER A 2 3.33 13.83 0.45
C SER A 2 3.93 12.79 -0.48
N ILE A 3 5.10 12.25 -0.09
CA ILE A 3 5.81 11.14 -0.74
C ILE A 3 4.93 9.89 -0.93
N HIS A 4 3.89 9.75 -0.11
CA HIS A 4 2.97 8.62 -0.12
C HIS A 4 1.90 8.69 -1.22
N ASP A 5 1.69 9.87 -1.82
CA ASP A 5 0.60 10.12 -2.78
C ASP A 5 0.96 9.71 -4.22
N VAL A 6 2.20 9.28 -4.47
CA VAL A 6 2.74 9.01 -5.81
C VAL A 6 3.33 7.61 -5.91
N TYR A 7 3.27 7.03 -7.12
CA TYR A 7 3.88 5.75 -7.41
C TYR A 7 5.40 5.80 -7.20
N PRO A 8 6.01 4.85 -6.47
CA PRO A 8 7.42 4.93 -6.10
C PRO A 8 8.40 4.98 -7.28
N ASN A 9 8.13 4.26 -8.37
CA ASN A 9 9.08 4.21 -9.49
C ASN A 9 9.14 5.56 -10.21
N GLU A 10 7.98 6.16 -10.52
CA GLU A 10 7.90 7.49 -11.15
C GLU A 10 8.58 8.56 -10.29
N LEU A 11 8.40 8.48 -8.96
CA LEU A 11 9.06 9.39 -8.04
C LEU A 11 10.58 9.24 -8.09
N ILE A 12 11.08 8.00 -8.11
CA ILE A 12 12.52 7.71 -8.14
C ILE A 12 13.14 8.20 -9.46
N GLU A 13 12.47 7.99 -10.58
CA GLU A 13 12.95 8.41 -11.90
C GLU A 13 13.09 9.93 -11.99
N LYS A 14 12.03 10.69 -11.67
CA LYS A 14 12.10 12.16 -11.69
C LYS A 14 13.06 12.72 -10.65
N THR A 15 13.11 12.11 -9.46
CA THR A 15 14.09 12.51 -8.45
C THR A 15 15.52 12.27 -8.96
N ALA A 16 15.78 11.18 -9.68
CA ALA A 16 17.10 10.91 -10.23
C ALA A 16 17.53 12.00 -11.22
N GLU A 17 16.62 12.52 -12.04
CA GLU A 17 16.88 13.66 -12.94
C GLU A 17 17.26 14.93 -12.18
N GLU A 18 16.55 15.25 -11.09
CA GLU A 18 16.90 16.39 -10.24
C GLU A 18 18.26 16.21 -9.54
N LEU A 19 18.58 14.98 -9.12
CA LEU A 19 19.87 14.68 -8.49
C LEU A 19 21.04 14.78 -9.48
N LYS A 20 20.83 14.60 -10.79
CA LYS A 20 21.88 14.80 -11.80
C LYS A 20 22.35 16.25 -11.89
N LYS A 21 21.47 17.21 -11.58
CA LYS A 21 21.79 18.65 -11.60
C LYS A 21 22.70 19.05 -10.43
N ILE A 22 22.81 18.21 -9.39
CA ILE A 22 23.57 18.50 -8.18
C ILE A 22 24.99 17.98 -8.34
N GLU A 23 25.96 18.90 -8.44
CA GLU A 23 27.38 18.55 -8.66
C GLU A 23 28.01 17.73 -7.54
N ALA A 24 27.45 17.77 -6.32
CA ALA A 24 27.94 17.00 -5.19
C ALA A 24 27.72 15.48 -5.34
N ILE A 25 26.78 15.05 -6.19
CA ILE A 25 26.43 13.64 -6.38
C ILE A 25 27.03 13.18 -7.71
N LYS A 26 28.32 12.86 -7.70
CA LYS A 26 29.00 12.30 -8.88
C LYS A 26 29.24 10.80 -8.74
N PRO A 27 29.00 9.99 -9.78
CA PRO A 27 29.37 8.58 -9.73
C PRO A 27 30.89 8.44 -9.58
N PRO A 28 31.38 7.59 -8.66
CA PRO A 28 32.81 7.33 -8.54
C PRO A 28 33.33 6.54 -9.76
N THR A 29 34.61 6.67 -10.10
CA THR A 29 35.20 6.05 -11.31
C THR A 29 34.94 4.55 -11.44
N TRP A 30 34.96 3.80 -10.33
CA TRP A 30 34.71 2.36 -10.32
C TRP A 30 33.23 1.97 -10.54
N SER A 31 32.27 2.90 -10.46
CA SER A 31 30.85 2.56 -10.53
C SER A 31 30.41 2.00 -11.88
N VAL A 32 31.14 2.31 -12.95
CA VAL A 32 30.87 1.80 -14.30
C VAL A 32 31.17 0.30 -14.38
N PHE A 33 32.16 -0.18 -13.64
CA PHE A 33 32.64 -1.56 -13.70
C PHE A 33 32.03 -2.45 -12.60
N ALA A 34 31.50 -1.85 -11.54
CA ALA A 34 31.05 -2.58 -10.37
C ALA A 34 29.59 -3.04 -10.45
N LYS A 35 29.34 -4.24 -9.94
CA LYS A 35 27.97 -4.69 -9.64
C LYS A 35 27.46 -4.11 -8.31
N THR A 36 26.14 -3.99 -8.21
CA THR A 36 25.46 -3.36 -7.05
C THR A 36 25.41 -4.24 -5.80
N GLY A 37 25.78 -5.52 -5.88
CA GLY A 37 25.84 -6.42 -4.74
C GLY A 37 26.29 -7.83 -5.08
N ALA A 38 26.60 -8.61 -4.05
CA ALA A 38 27.06 -10.00 -4.20
C ALA A 38 26.02 -10.94 -4.81
N HIS A 39 24.73 -10.58 -4.71
CA HIS A 39 23.60 -11.33 -5.25
C HIS A 39 23.31 -11.04 -6.73
N LYS A 40 23.97 -10.03 -7.32
CA LYS A 40 23.84 -9.73 -8.75
C LYS A 40 24.90 -10.47 -9.55
N GLU A 41 24.50 -10.93 -10.74
CA GLU A 41 25.36 -11.61 -11.70
C GLU A 41 25.94 -10.60 -12.70
N ARG A 42 25.12 -9.70 -13.23
CA ARG A 42 25.53 -8.63 -14.17
C ARG A 42 25.51 -7.25 -13.51
N ALA A 43 26.29 -6.32 -14.07
CA ALA A 43 26.24 -4.91 -13.73
C ALA A 43 24.90 -4.28 -14.20
N PRO A 44 24.49 -3.12 -13.66
CA PRO A 44 23.32 -2.39 -14.15
C PRO A 44 23.47 -2.01 -15.64
N LEU A 45 22.38 -2.10 -16.38
CA LEU A 45 22.33 -1.74 -17.81
C LEU A 45 22.36 -0.22 -18.01
N GLU A 46 21.61 0.49 -17.16
CA GLU A 46 21.54 1.95 -17.18
C GLU A 46 22.88 2.59 -16.79
N LYS A 47 23.43 3.48 -17.62
CA LYS A 47 24.67 4.21 -17.31
C LYS A 47 24.53 5.10 -16.07
N ASP A 48 23.35 5.69 -15.88
CA ASP A 48 23.03 6.62 -14.78
C ASP A 48 22.44 5.96 -13.53
N TRP A 49 22.65 4.65 -13.36
CA TRP A 49 22.06 3.88 -12.27
C TRP A 49 22.41 4.40 -10.87
N TRP A 50 23.53 5.13 -10.74
CA TRP A 50 23.98 5.74 -9.49
C TRP A 50 22.94 6.73 -8.94
N TYR A 51 22.39 7.59 -9.81
CA TYR A 51 21.39 8.59 -9.44
C TYR A 51 20.06 7.94 -9.07
N THR A 52 19.63 6.91 -9.81
CA THR A 52 18.45 6.11 -9.47
C THR A 52 18.60 5.46 -8.09
N ARG A 53 19.81 4.93 -7.79
CA ARG A 53 20.11 4.34 -6.48
C ARG A 53 20.10 5.40 -5.37
N ALA A 54 20.64 6.59 -5.64
CA ALA A 54 20.64 7.71 -4.71
C ALA A 54 19.23 8.19 -4.38
N ALA A 55 18.36 8.37 -5.39
CA ALA A 55 16.95 8.72 -5.22
C ALA A 55 16.20 7.67 -4.39
N ALA A 56 16.40 6.38 -4.68
CA ALA A 56 15.77 5.30 -3.92
C ALA A 56 16.22 5.25 -2.44
N ILE A 57 17.50 5.52 -2.18
CA ILE A 57 18.05 5.63 -0.82
C ILE A 57 17.45 6.84 -0.10
N LEU A 58 17.41 8.02 -0.73
CA LEU A 58 16.84 9.23 -0.15
C LEU A 58 15.37 9.03 0.25
N ARG A 59 14.56 8.44 -0.65
CA ARG A 59 13.17 8.06 -0.36
C ARG A 59 13.08 7.10 0.83
N THR A 60 13.96 6.10 0.88
CA THR A 60 13.97 5.10 1.95
C THR A 60 14.27 5.73 3.31
N ILE A 61 15.24 6.63 3.38
CA ILE A 61 15.59 7.33 4.63
C ILE A 61 14.41 8.20 5.08
N CYS A 62 13.74 8.88 4.14
CA CYS A 62 12.62 9.75 4.49
C CYS A 62 11.43 8.96 5.07
N ILE A 63 11.18 7.73 4.60
CA ILE A 63 10.06 6.89 5.07
C ILE A 63 10.40 6.14 6.36
N LEU A 64 11.60 5.55 6.45
CA LEU A 64 11.97 4.64 7.56
C LEU A 64 12.63 5.35 8.75
N GLY A 65 12.95 6.65 8.63
CA GLY A 65 13.60 7.41 9.69
C GLY A 65 15.10 7.07 9.82
N PRO A 66 15.66 7.06 11.06
CA PRO A 66 17.09 6.86 11.27
C PRO A 66 17.54 5.47 10.80
N ILE A 67 18.27 5.43 9.69
CA ILE A 67 18.73 4.19 9.07
C ILE A 67 20.23 4.18 8.83
N GLY A 68 20.85 3.05 9.16
CA GLY A 68 22.26 2.80 8.94
C GLY A 68 22.53 1.98 7.67
N VAL A 69 23.82 1.86 7.33
CA VAL A 69 24.27 1.11 6.14
C VAL A 69 23.87 -0.38 6.23
N SER A 70 23.90 -1.00 7.42
CA SER A 70 23.56 -2.42 7.58
C SER A 70 22.10 -2.73 7.19
N LYS A 71 21.15 -1.90 7.67
CA LYS A 71 19.72 -2.03 7.33
C LYS A 71 19.48 -1.81 5.84
N LEU A 72 20.12 -0.80 5.24
CA LEU A 72 20.04 -0.55 3.79
C LEU A 72 20.63 -1.70 2.97
N ARG A 73 21.73 -2.32 3.42
CA ARG A 73 22.29 -3.51 2.76
C ARG A 73 21.35 -4.71 2.79
N THR A 74 20.55 -4.86 3.84
CA THR A 74 19.50 -5.89 3.89
C THR A 74 18.35 -5.52 2.94
N LYS A 75 17.90 -4.26 2.93
CA LYS A 75 16.81 -3.81 2.03
C LYS A 75 17.16 -3.97 0.55
N TYR A 76 18.39 -3.62 0.16
CA TYR A 76 18.91 -3.78 -1.20
C TYR A 76 19.67 -5.10 -1.40
N GLY A 77 19.45 -6.09 -0.53
CA GLY A 77 19.93 -7.44 -0.69
C GLY A 77 18.99 -8.28 -1.56
N GLY A 78 19.40 -9.51 -1.85
CA GLY A 78 18.59 -10.41 -2.66
C GLY A 78 19.03 -11.87 -2.54
N LYS A 79 18.22 -12.75 -3.13
CA LYS A 79 18.53 -14.18 -3.25
C LYS A 79 19.67 -14.37 -4.25
N LYS A 80 20.74 -15.06 -3.84
CA LYS A 80 21.88 -15.38 -4.70
C LYS A 80 21.82 -16.85 -5.12
N ARG A 81 21.86 -17.11 -6.43
CA ARG A 81 22.08 -18.46 -6.98
C ARG A 81 23.54 -18.87 -6.75
N ARG A 82 23.76 -20.09 -6.26
CA ARG A 82 25.10 -20.62 -5.90
C ARG A 82 25.48 -21.83 -6.75
N GLY A 83 25.07 -21.85 -8.01
CA GLY A 83 25.21 -23.01 -8.90
C GLY A 83 24.33 -24.16 -8.40
N HIS A 84 24.96 -25.30 -8.09
CA HIS A 84 24.29 -26.52 -7.61
C HIS A 84 23.81 -26.44 -6.15
N LYS A 85 24.38 -25.53 -5.34
CA LYS A 85 23.98 -25.38 -3.93
C LYS A 85 22.69 -24.56 -3.81
N LYS A 86 21.89 -24.85 -2.78
CA LYS A 86 20.65 -24.10 -2.45
C LYS A 86 20.90 -22.59 -2.40
N ALA A 87 19.94 -21.84 -2.90
CA ALA A 87 19.99 -20.39 -2.95
C ALA A 87 19.76 -19.77 -1.57
N HIS A 88 20.58 -18.78 -1.20
CA HIS A 88 20.48 -18.08 0.07
C HIS A 88 20.44 -16.58 -0.13
N PHE A 89 19.87 -15.87 0.83
CA PHE A 89 19.92 -14.41 0.86
C PHE A 89 21.37 -13.91 1.04
N ARG A 90 21.71 -12.83 0.32
CA ARG A 90 22.96 -12.11 0.45
C ARG A 90 22.70 -10.61 0.47
N LYS A 91 23.35 -9.92 1.41
CA LYS A 91 23.30 -8.47 1.57
C LYS A 91 23.81 -7.75 0.31
N GLY A 92 23.30 -6.54 0.07
CA GLY A 92 23.77 -5.63 -0.97
C GLY A 92 25.17 -5.07 -0.71
N SER A 93 25.72 -4.38 -1.72
CA SER A 93 27.03 -3.74 -1.62
C SER A 93 27.03 -2.64 -0.56
N GLY A 94 27.96 -2.74 0.40
CA GLY A 94 28.13 -1.70 1.41
C GLY A 94 28.84 -0.46 0.89
N SER A 95 29.74 -0.61 -0.08
CA SER A 95 30.53 0.51 -0.64
C SER A 95 29.63 1.51 -1.38
N VAL A 96 28.77 0.99 -2.27
CA VAL A 96 27.79 1.80 -3.03
C VAL A 96 26.92 2.62 -2.08
N ILE A 97 26.28 1.95 -1.12
CA ILE A 97 25.37 2.61 -0.17
C ILE A 97 26.12 3.66 0.66
N ARG A 98 27.32 3.34 1.17
CA ARG A 98 28.10 4.26 2.00
C ARG A 98 28.50 5.52 1.23
N LYS A 99 28.99 5.38 0.00
CA LYS A 99 29.43 6.50 -0.83
C LYS A 99 28.26 7.41 -1.23
N ILE A 100 27.12 6.83 -1.60
CA ILE A 100 25.89 7.60 -1.88
C ILE A 100 25.47 8.42 -0.65
N LEU A 101 25.46 7.80 0.53
CA LEU A 101 25.08 8.52 1.75
C LEU A 101 26.04 9.66 2.08
N GLN A 102 27.36 9.46 1.89
CA GLN A 102 28.35 10.52 2.05
C GLN A 102 28.13 11.67 1.06
N GLN A 103 27.73 11.38 -0.18
CA GLN A 103 27.42 12.42 -1.18
C GLN A 103 26.12 13.16 -0.85
N LEU A 104 25.09 12.45 -0.37
CA LEU A 104 23.84 13.05 0.08
C LEU A 104 24.03 13.94 1.33
N GLU A 105 24.97 13.57 2.21
CA GLU A 105 25.37 14.41 3.34
C GLU A 105 26.09 15.68 2.87
N LYS A 106 27.02 15.56 1.92
CA LYS A 106 27.70 16.72 1.30
C LYS A 106 26.73 17.67 0.59
N ALA A 107 25.65 17.12 0.01
CA ALA A 107 24.60 17.89 -0.64
C ALA A 107 23.55 18.44 0.36
N GLU A 108 23.73 18.24 1.68
CA GLU A 108 22.78 18.61 2.73
C GLU A 108 21.35 18.05 2.55
N LEU A 109 21.21 16.97 1.78
CA LEU A 109 19.93 16.26 1.58
C LEU A 109 19.70 15.21 2.68
N ALA A 110 20.77 14.72 3.30
CA ALA A 110 20.74 13.81 4.44
C ALA A 110 21.55 14.40 5.60
N LYS A 111 21.12 14.10 6.82
CA LYS A 111 21.80 14.49 8.06
C LYS A 111 22.08 13.25 8.90
N PHE A 112 23.27 13.19 9.49
CA PHE A 112 23.58 12.20 10.50
C PHE A 112 22.95 12.62 11.83
N VAL A 113 22.25 11.69 12.48
CA VAL A 113 21.63 11.90 13.77
C VAL A 113 22.09 10.80 14.71
N GLU A 114 22.71 11.23 15.80
CA GLU A 114 23.09 10.39 16.91
C GLU A 114 22.20 10.76 18.09
N LYS A 115 20.98 10.22 18.09
CA LYS A 115 20.11 10.26 19.27
C LYS A 115 20.30 8.94 20.00
N ASP A 116 21.21 8.90 20.98
CA ASP A 116 21.48 7.77 21.89
C ASP A 116 21.24 6.36 21.30
N VAL A 117 20.00 5.86 21.37
CA VAL A 117 19.57 4.53 20.92
C VAL A 117 19.36 4.42 19.39
N HIS A 118 18.96 5.51 18.73
CA HIS A 118 18.63 5.57 17.31
C HIS A 118 19.74 6.27 16.52
N LYS A 119 20.85 5.57 16.33
CA LYS A 119 21.97 6.03 15.50
C LYS A 119 21.70 5.77 14.02
N GLY A 120 21.79 6.80 13.19
CA GLY A 120 21.63 6.64 11.75
C GLY A 120 21.55 7.94 10.97
N ARG A 121 21.23 7.80 9.69
CA ARG A 121 21.01 8.94 8.80
C ARG A 121 19.52 9.19 8.67
N ILE A 122 19.14 10.45 8.71
CA ILE A 122 17.78 10.95 8.52
C ILE A 122 17.78 11.91 7.33
N ALA A 123 16.64 12.04 6.64
CA ALA A 123 16.51 13.00 5.55
C ALA A 123 16.53 14.42 6.14
N ALA A 124 17.33 15.30 5.55
CA ALA A 124 17.32 16.72 5.91
C ALA A 124 16.01 17.37 5.43
N PRO A 125 15.60 18.52 6.01
CA PRO A 125 14.44 19.27 5.53
C PRO A 125 14.52 19.60 4.04
N LYS A 126 15.72 19.95 3.54
CA LYS A 126 15.98 20.17 2.11
C LYS A 126 15.69 18.91 1.27
N GLY A 127 16.14 17.74 1.72
CA GLY A 127 15.89 16.46 1.05
C GLY A 127 14.41 16.06 1.02
N LYS A 128 13.69 16.27 2.13
CA LYS A 128 12.25 16.03 2.19
C LYS A 128 11.48 16.99 1.28
N ALA A 129 11.82 18.28 1.31
CA ALA A 129 11.21 19.29 0.45
C ALA A 129 11.43 18.99 -1.05
N LEU A 130 12.61 18.48 -1.44
CA LEU A 130 12.86 18.06 -2.82
C LEU A 130 11.91 16.92 -3.23
N LEU A 131 11.77 15.90 -2.38
CA LEU A 131 10.85 14.78 -2.66
C LEU A 131 9.39 15.26 -2.75
N ASP A 132 8.95 16.12 -1.83
CA ASP A 132 7.57 16.64 -1.86
C ASP A 132 7.30 17.52 -3.09
N LYS A 133 8.29 18.32 -3.52
CA LYS A 133 8.22 19.11 -4.77
C LYS A 133 8.10 18.21 -6.00
N THR A 134 8.94 17.17 -6.09
CA THR A 134 8.88 16.21 -7.21
C THR A 134 7.56 15.44 -7.22
N ALA A 135 7.03 15.06 -6.06
CA ALA A 135 5.72 14.42 -5.95
C ALA A 135 4.59 15.33 -6.46
N ALA A 136 4.60 16.62 -6.08
CA ALA A 136 3.63 17.60 -6.58
C ALA A 136 3.73 17.78 -8.11
N ALA A 137 4.96 17.84 -8.65
CA ALA A 137 5.18 17.95 -10.10
C ALA A 137 4.66 16.72 -10.87
N ILE A 138 4.80 15.52 -10.31
CA ILE A 138 4.25 14.29 -10.92
C ILE A 138 2.74 14.36 -10.98
N LEU A 139 2.08 14.74 -9.89
CA LEU A 139 0.62 14.77 -9.84
C LEU A 139 0.04 15.84 -10.76
N LYS A 140 0.65 17.03 -10.82
CA LYS A 140 0.31 18.06 -11.81
C LYS A 140 0.46 17.53 -13.25
N SER A 141 1.52 16.78 -13.53
CA SER A 141 1.70 16.17 -14.86
C SER A 141 0.68 15.08 -15.18
N LYS A 142 0.15 14.37 -14.16
CA LYS A 142 -0.92 13.37 -14.34
C LYS A 142 -2.27 14.01 -14.60
N GLU A 143 -2.59 15.10 -13.90
CA GLU A 143 -3.81 15.87 -14.14
C GLU A 143 -3.88 16.42 -15.58
N ASN A 144 -2.74 16.75 -16.18
CA ASN A 144 -2.68 17.22 -17.57
C ASN A 144 -2.81 16.11 -18.62
N LYS A 145 -2.33 14.88 -18.34
CA LYS A 145 -2.39 13.74 -19.26
C LYS A 145 -3.77 13.05 -19.28
N HIS A 146 -4.57 13.27 -18.25
CA HIS A 146 -5.95 12.83 -18.20
C HIS A 146 -6.81 14.05 -17.88
N PRO A 147 -7.21 14.87 -18.88
CA PRO A 147 -8.24 15.86 -18.63
C PRO A 147 -9.41 15.08 -18.06
N LYS A 148 -9.78 15.39 -16.81
CA LYS A 148 -10.90 14.75 -16.13
C LYS A 148 -12.04 14.71 -17.16
N LYS A 149 -12.49 13.51 -17.57
CA LYS A 149 -13.88 13.35 -17.99
C LYS A 149 -14.66 14.04 -16.88
N LYS A 150 -15.22 15.21 -17.17
CA LYS A 150 -16.28 15.78 -16.36
C LYS A 150 -17.21 14.59 -16.11
N LYS A 151 -17.55 14.34 -14.84
CA LYS A 151 -18.70 13.49 -14.55
C LYS A 151 -19.93 14.24 -15.07
N GLU A 152 -20.14 14.25 -16.37
CA GLU A 152 -21.47 14.14 -16.93
C GLU A 152 -21.95 12.78 -16.45
N LYS A 153 -22.82 12.81 -15.44
CA LYS A 153 -23.66 11.68 -15.12
C LYS A 153 -24.62 11.57 -16.30
N THR A 154 -24.25 10.82 -17.35
CA THR A 154 -25.24 10.28 -18.29
C THR A 154 -26.27 9.49 -17.48
N ALA A 155 -27.53 9.64 -17.87
CA ALA A 155 -28.71 9.28 -17.08
C ALA A 155 -28.85 7.77 -16.80
N GLU A 156 -28.04 6.91 -17.40
CA GLU A 156 -28.20 5.45 -17.40
C GLU A 156 -27.74 4.80 -16.06
N ASP A 157 -26.70 5.30 -15.41
CA ASP A 157 -26.21 4.74 -14.13
C ASP A 157 -27.10 5.05 -12.90
N LYS A 158 -28.10 5.93 -13.05
CA LYS A 158 -29.07 6.23 -11.99
C LYS A 158 -30.22 5.22 -11.94
N GLU A 159 -30.49 4.51 -13.03
CA GLU A 159 -31.60 3.58 -13.10
C GLU A 159 -31.24 2.23 -12.46
N GLU A 160 -30.05 1.68 -12.74
CA GLU A 160 -29.60 0.42 -12.11
C GLU A 160 -29.36 0.54 -10.59
N LYS A 161 -28.95 1.72 -10.12
CA LYS A 161 -28.79 1.96 -8.67
C LYS A 161 -30.11 2.28 -7.96
N LYS A 162 -31.15 2.74 -8.66
CA LYS A 162 -32.49 2.90 -8.09
C LYS A 162 -33.21 1.56 -8.02
N SER A 163 -33.19 0.76 -9.09
CA SER A 163 -33.81 -0.57 -9.12
C SER A 163 -33.21 -1.49 -8.05
N GLY A 164 -31.88 -1.59 -7.94
CA GLY A 164 -31.22 -2.44 -6.94
C GLY A 164 -31.36 -1.97 -5.48
N LYS A 165 -31.70 -0.69 -5.24
CA LYS A 165 -31.93 -0.14 -3.90
C LYS A 165 -33.39 -0.28 -3.46
N GLU A 166 -34.34 -0.17 -4.40
CA GLU A 166 -35.76 -0.52 -4.17
C GLU A 166 -35.96 -2.03 -3.97
N GLU A 167 -35.23 -2.87 -4.72
CA GLU A 167 -35.31 -4.33 -4.59
C GLU A 167 -34.74 -4.82 -3.24
N LYS A 168 -33.64 -4.21 -2.78
CA LYS A 168 -33.09 -4.46 -1.42
C LYS A 168 -33.98 -3.94 -0.30
N GLN A 169 -34.74 -2.86 -0.52
CA GLN A 169 -35.71 -2.35 0.45
C GLN A 169 -36.99 -3.20 0.49
N LYS A 170 -37.50 -3.67 -0.67
CA LYS A 170 -38.62 -4.62 -0.75
C LYS A 170 -38.26 -5.98 -0.14
N ALA A 171 -37.05 -6.50 -0.38
CA ALA A 171 -36.59 -7.75 0.22
C ALA A 171 -36.43 -7.66 1.76
N LYS A 172 -35.97 -6.51 2.28
CA LYS A 172 -35.92 -6.27 3.73
C LYS A 172 -37.32 -6.14 4.34
N LYS A 173 -38.25 -5.45 3.66
CA LYS A 173 -39.63 -5.26 4.13
C LYS A 173 -40.43 -6.57 4.09
N ASN A 174 -40.21 -7.44 3.11
CA ASN A 174 -40.81 -8.77 3.02
C ASN A 174 -40.28 -9.73 4.10
N LYS A 175 -38.97 -9.73 4.37
CA LYS A 175 -38.41 -10.52 5.49
C LYS A 175 -38.93 -10.06 6.86
N GLU A 176 -39.22 -8.78 7.02
CA GLU A 176 -39.77 -8.22 8.26
C GLU A 176 -41.29 -8.49 8.40
N THR A 177 -42.02 -8.59 7.29
CA THR A 177 -43.44 -9.01 7.28
C THR A 177 -43.62 -10.51 7.42
N GLU A 178 -42.72 -11.34 6.88
CA GLU A 178 -42.71 -12.80 7.13
C GLU A 178 -42.39 -13.10 8.60
N LYS A 179 -41.38 -12.45 9.21
CA LYS A 179 -41.11 -12.59 10.65
C LYS A 179 -42.27 -12.13 11.53
N LYS A 180 -43.01 -11.08 11.13
CA LYS A 180 -44.23 -10.64 11.83
C LYS A 180 -45.40 -11.62 11.67
N LYS A 181 -45.55 -12.27 10.50
CA LYS A 181 -46.56 -13.33 10.28
C LYS A 181 -46.23 -14.61 11.06
N GLU A 182 -44.96 -14.98 11.14
CA GLU A 182 -44.51 -16.18 11.87
C GLU A 182 -44.63 -16.02 13.39
N ASN A 183 -44.42 -14.79 13.91
CA ASN A 183 -44.69 -14.49 15.33
C ASN A 183 -46.20 -14.39 15.62
N LYS A 184 -47.01 -13.77 14.75
CA LYS A 184 -48.49 -13.77 14.89
C LYS A 184 -49.10 -15.17 14.84
N ALA A 185 -48.52 -16.09 14.04
CA ALA A 185 -48.97 -17.49 13.98
C ALA A 185 -48.60 -18.28 15.25
N LYS A 186 -47.49 -17.93 15.93
CA LYS A 186 -47.09 -18.53 17.21
C LYS A 186 -47.94 -18.00 18.38
N ASP A 187 -48.38 -16.74 18.33
CA ASP A 187 -49.26 -16.16 19.34
C ASP A 187 -50.72 -16.64 19.18
N ASN A 188 -51.25 -16.72 17.95
CA ASN A 188 -52.59 -17.28 17.70
C ASN A 188 -52.69 -18.79 17.99
N LYS A 189 -51.58 -19.54 17.96
CA LYS A 189 -51.57 -20.95 18.37
C LYS A 189 -51.67 -21.12 19.89
N LYS A 190 -51.16 -20.16 20.68
CA LYS A 190 -51.32 -20.13 22.14
C LYS A 190 -52.72 -19.70 22.60
N GLU A 191 -53.46 -18.96 21.78
CA GLU A 191 -54.80 -18.48 22.10
C GLU A 191 -55.91 -19.47 21.68
N ASN A 192 -55.71 -20.24 20.59
CA ASN A 192 -56.66 -21.30 20.17
C ASN A 192 -56.57 -22.61 20.97
N ASP A 193 -55.46 -22.90 21.68
CA ASP A 193 -55.39 -24.06 22.60
C ASP A 193 -56.13 -23.81 23.94
N LYS A 194 -56.68 -22.61 24.17
CA LYS A 194 -57.45 -22.25 25.37
C LYS A 194 -58.98 -22.17 25.17
N ILE A 195 -59.48 -22.39 23.96
CA ILE A 195 -60.93 -22.26 23.64
C ILE A 195 -61.41 -23.49 22.86
N GLN A 196 -61.24 -24.69 23.44
CA GLN A 196 -61.98 -25.90 23.05
C GLN A 196 -62.06 -26.86 24.24
N THR A 197 -62.86 -26.47 25.23
CA THR A 197 -63.54 -27.44 26.09
C THR A 197 -65.04 -27.14 26.08
N PRO A 198 -65.84 -28.00 25.43
CA PRO A 198 -67.20 -28.25 25.85
C PRO A 198 -67.40 -29.76 26.15
N VAL A 199 -67.42 -30.05 27.45
CA VAL A 199 -68.46 -30.78 28.22
C VAL A 199 -69.44 -31.71 27.46
N LYS A 200 -69.56 -32.95 27.99
CA LYS A 200 -70.62 -34.00 27.93
C LYS A 200 -70.63 -34.95 26.70
N GLU A 201 -70.88 -36.26 26.77
CA GLU A 201 -71.51 -37.18 27.74
C GLU A 201 -71.10 -38.64 27.35
N ALA A 202 -70.64 -39.49 28.28
CA ALA A 202 -71.35 -40.65 28.84
C ALA A 202 -71.66 -41.86 27.91
N LYS A 203 -70.92 -42.98 28.10
CA LYS A 203 -71.38 -44.35 28.49
C LYS A 203 -70.65 -45.52 27.79
N ALA A 204 -70.28 -46.50 28.63
CA ALA A 204 -70.10 -47.95 28.42
C ALA A 204 -69.01 -48.41 27.41
N GLY A 205 -68.18 -49.43 27.61
CA GLY A 205 -68.03 -50.46 28.64
C GLY A 205 -67.24 -51.65 28.02
N LYS A 206 -66.46 -52.35 28.86
CA LYS A 206 -65.92 -53.74 28.73
C LYS A 206 -64.85 -54.10 27.67
N GLU A 207 -63.85 -54.84 28.18
CA GLU A 207 -63.17 -56.08 27.68
C GLU A 207 -62.59 -56.02 26.25
N GLU A 208 -61.35 -56.42 25.94
CA GLU A 208 -60.47 -57.50 26.42
C GLU A 208 -58.98 -57.09 26.48
#